data_AF-A0A3P7MYL0-F1
#
_entry.id   AF-A0A3P7MYL0-F1
#
_cell.length_a   1.000
_cell.length_b   1.000
_cell.length_c   1.000
_cell.angle_alpha   90.00
_cell.angle_beta   90.00
_cell.angle_gamma   90.00
#
_symmetry.space_group_name_H-M   'P 1'
#
loop_
_entity.id
_entity.type
_entity.pdbx_description
1 polymer ?
#
loop_
_entity_poly.entity_id
_entity_poly.type
_entity_poly.pdbx_seq_one_letter_code
_entity_poly.pdbx_strand_id
1 'polypeptide(L)'
;MKTHLLLQVLSVVHSSEFDTTPEFATPIQLCDVGSKMCEATKVLLPGAAVFPDGSCLVPAGGLSICLSAQRHSVPVYILAAFYKITPFFVPDPMM
;
A
#
# COMPACT_ATOMS: atom_id res chain seq x y z
N MET A 1 10.13 23.21 -4.28
CA MET A 1 10.82 22.59 -5.44
C MET A 1 9.97 21.43 -5.93
N LYS A 2 9.25 21.63 -7.04
CA LYS A 2 8.27 20.66 -7.59
C LYS A 2 9.04 19.78 -8.59
N THR A 3 9.47 18.60 -8.18
CA THR A 3 10.16 17.65 -9.05
C THR A 3 9.14 17.08 -10.05
N HIS A 4 9.29 17.43 -11.33
CA HIS A 4 8.51 16.88 -12.44
C HIS A 4 8.93 15.44 -12.71
N LEU A 5 8.46 14.48 -11.89
CA LEU A 5 8.44 13.08 -12.30
C LEU A 5 7.14 12.83 -13.07
N LEU A 6 7.23 12.37 -14.31
CA LEU A 6 6.09 11.91 -15.11
C LEU A 6 5.61 10.55 -14.57
N LEU A 7 4.96 10.56 -13.40
CA LEU A 7 4.34 9.38 -12.81
C LEU A 7 2.83 9.50 -12.87
N GLN A 8 2.17 8.46 -13.36
CA GLN A 8 0.73 8.32 -13.17
C GLN A 8 0.50 7.60 -11.83
N VAL A 9 -0.28 8.22 -10.95
CA VAL A 9 -0.57 7.67 -9.62
C VAL A 9 -1.97 7.07 -9.59
N LEU A 10 -2.07 5.80 -9.23
CA LEU A 10 -3.31 5.10 -8.94
C LEU A 10 -3.49 5.08 -7.42
N SER A 11 -4.56 5.67 -6.90
CA SER A 11 -4.86 5.70 -5.46
C SER A 11 -5.98 4.73 -5.15
N VAL A 12 -5.73 3.75 -4.27
CA VAL A 12 -6.76 2.80 -3.83
C VAL A 12 -7.63 3.47 -2.77
N VAL A 13 -8.92 3.61 -3.05
CA VAL A 13 -9.89 4.27 -2.17
C VAL A 13 -10.91 3.25 -1.67
N HIS A 14 -11.20 3.25 -0.38
CA HIS A 14 -12.34 2.51 0.18
C HIS A 14 -13.59 3.40 0.11
N SER A 15 -14.73 2.84 -0.26
CA SER A 15 -16.01 3.54 -0.23
C SER A 15 -16.27 4.07 1.19
N SER A 16 -16.62 5.36 1.28
CA SER A 16 -16.95 6.16 2.48
C SER A 16 -15.79 6.52 3.43
N GLU A 17 -15.15 7.66 3.15
CA GLU A 17 -15.00 8.84 4.03
C GLU A 17 -13.62 9.52 3.92
N PHE A 18 -13.71 10.85 3.71
CA PHE A 18 -12.67 11.87 3.56
C PHE A 18 -11.87 11.91 2.24
N ASP A 19 -12.26 12.90 1.42
CA ASP A 19 -11.52 13.51 0.32
C ASP A 19 -10.10 13.91 0.74
N THR A 20 -9.17 12.95 0.78
CA THR A 20 -7.73 13.21 0.76
C THR A 20 -7.09 12.59 -0.47
N THR A 21 -7.84 12.43 -1.57
CA THR A 21 -7.23 12.10 -2.86
C THR A 21 -6.56 13.36 -3.40
N PRO A 22 -5.23 13.40 -3.52
CA PRO A 22 -4.57 14.52 -4.19
C PRO A 22 -5.04 14.56 -5.66
N GLU A 23 -5.26 15.76 -6.20
CA GLU A 23 -5.76 16.03 -7.57
C GLU A 23 -4.92 15.36 -8.69
N PHE A 24 -3.73 14.85 -8.35
CA PHE A 24 -2.81 14.16 -9.24
C PHE A 24 -3.02 12.63 -9.32
N ALA A 25 -3.90 12.05 -8.49
CA ALA A 25 -4.09 10.60 -8.42
C ALA A 25 -5.45 10.16 -8.98
N THR A 26 -5.43 9.13 -9.82
CA THR A 26 -6.64 8.46 -10.31
C THR A 26 -7.15 7.47 -9.26
N PRO A 27 -8.37 7.65 -8.72
CA PRO A 27 -8.91 6.76 -7.70
C PRO A 27 -9.33 5.42 -8.33
N ILE A 28 -8.97 4.32 -7.68
CA ILE A 28 -9.36 2.95 -8.04
C ILE A 28 -9.94 2.22 -6.83
N GLN A 29 -10.88 1.32 -7.07
CA GLN A 29 -11.43 0.46 -6.02
C GLN A 29 -10.50 -0.72 -5.74
N LEU A 30 -10.57 -1.29 -4.54
CA LEU A 30 -9.73 -2.42 -4.14
C LEU A 30 -9.94 -3.64 -5.06
N CYS A 31 -11.16 -3.85 -5.57
CA CYS A 31 -11.48 -4.94 -6.50
C CYS A 31 -10.74 -4.82 -7.85
N ASP A 32 -10.46 -3.60 -8.29
CA ASP A 32 -9.88 -3.33 -9.62
C ASP A 32 -8.35 -3.37 -9.60
N VAL A 33 -7.74 -3.43 -8.41
CA VAL A 33 -6.28 -3.47 -8.23
C VAL A 33 -5.66 -4.63 -9.00
N GLY A 34 -6.31 -5.80 -9.02
CA GLY A 34 -5.81 -6.98 -9.74
C GLY A 34 -5.65 -6.73 -11.24
N SER A 35 -6.66 -6.12 -11.87
CA SER A 35 -6.64 -5.77 -13.30
C SER A 35 -5.64 -4.65 -13.60
N LYS A 36 -5.51 -3.68 -12.70
CA LYS A 36 -4.60 -2.54 -12.85
C LYS A 36 -3.15 -2.83 -12.48
N MET A 37 -2.87 -3.95 -11.81
CA MET A 37 -1.51 -4.34 -11.45
C MET A 37 -0.63 -4.63 -12.68
N CYS A 38 -1.23 -5.04 -13.82
CA CYS A 38 -0.52 -5.20 -15.09
C CYS A 38 0.11 -3.90 -15.62
N GLU A 39 -0.49 -2.74 -15.31
CA GLU A 39 0.00 -1.42 -15.70
C GLU A 39 0.92 -0.81 -14.63
N ALA A 40 0.92 -1.36 -13.42
CA ALA A 40 1.66 -0.85 -12.28
C ALA A 40 3.11 -1.32 -12.29
N THR A 41 4.05 -0.40 -12.13
CA THR A 41 5.49 -0.70 -12.06
C THR A 41 6.02 -0.76 -10.64
N LYS A 42 5.32 -0.12 -9.70
CA LYS A 42 5.69 -0.02 -8.28
C LYS A 42 4.43 0.09 -7.45
N VAL A 43 4.42 -0.58 -6.31
CA VAL A 43 3.35 -0.46 -5.30
C VAL A 43 3.92 0.21 -4.06
N LEU A 44 3.21 1.19 -3.53
CA LEU A 44 3.55 1.90 -2.29
C LEU A 44 2.44 1.66 -1.28
N LEU A 45 2.78 1.16 -0.10
CA LEU A 45 1.84 0.92 0.98
C LEU A 45 2.26 1.69 2.25
N PRO A 46 1.34 2.41 2.91
CA PRO A 46 1.63 3.03 4.19
C PRO A 46 1.69 1.95 5.28
N GLY A 47 2.81 1.87 5.99
CA GLY A 47 2.96 1.04 7.19
C GLY A 47 2.46 1.79 8.42
N ALA A 48 1.55 1.17 9.17
CA ALA A 48 1.12 1.65 10.49
C ALA A 48 2.11 1.23 11.58
N ALA A 49 2.59 0.00 11.53
CA ALA A 49 3.64 -0.55 12.40
C ALA A 49 4.53 -1.51 11.62
N VAL A 50 5.81 -1.59 11.99
CA VAL A 50 6.76 -2.58 11.45
C VAL A 50 7.24 -3.44 12.60
N PHE A 51 7.06 -4.75 12.44
CA PHE A 51 7.40 -5.75 13.43
C PHE A 51 8.85 -6.25 13.23
N PRO A 52 9.48 -6.81 14.27
CA PRO A 52 10.90 -7.19 14.23
C PRO A 52 11.20 -8.41 13.33
N ASP A 53 10.18 -9.20 12.99
CA ASP A 53 10.21 -10.28 12.00
C ASP A 53 10.22 -9.76 10.55
N GLY A 54 10.04 -8.44 10.36
CA GLY A 54 9.91 -7.80 9.06
C GLY A 54 8.48 -7.76 8.54
N SER A 55 7.50 -8.29 9.28
CA SER A 55 6.09 -8.11 8.94
C SER A 55 5.66 -6.67 9.23
N CYS A 56 4.58 -6.24 8.60
CA CYS A 56 4.10 -4.85 8.69
C CYS A 56 2.59 -4.84 8.88
N LEU A 57 2.12 -4.00 9.78
CA LEU A 57 0.70 -3.70 9.93
C LEU A 57 0.34 -2.62 8.90
N VAL A 58 -0.54 -2.98 7.97
CA VAL A 58 -1.00 -2.15 6.86
C VAL A 58 -2.52 -2.01 6.95
N PRO A 59 -3.13 -0.92 6.45
CA PRO A 59 -4.58 -0.81 6.37
C PRO A 59 -5.25 -2.02 5.68
N ALA A 60 -6.52 -2.25 6.00
CA ALA A 60 -7.31 -3.33 5.43
C ALA A 60 -7.22 -3.34 3.89
N GLY A 61 -7.04 -4.53 3.31
CA GLY A 61 -6.79 -4.70 1.88
C GLY A 61 -5.31 -4.64 1.46
N GLY A 62 -4.40 -4.20 2.33
CA GLY A 62 -2.96 -4.20 2.04
C GLY A 62 -2.41 -5.57 1.63
N LEU A 63 -2.82 -6.64 2.31
CA LEU A 63 -2.43 -8.01 1.97
C LEU A 63 -2.92 -8.43 0.57
N SER A 64 -4.15 -8.08 0.19
CA SER A 64 -4.65 -8.38 -1.16
C SER A 64 -3.90 -7.62 -2.26
N ILE A 65 -3.43 -6.40 -1.96
CA ILE A 65 -2.60 -5.62 -2.87
C ILE A 65 -1.21 -6.27 -2.97
N CYS A 66 -0.59 -6.68 -1.85
CA CYS A 66 0.68 -7.40 -1.87
C CYS A 66 0.60 -8.72 -2.64
N LEU A 67 -0.47 -9.48 -2.46
CA LEU A 67 -0.70 -10.75 -3.16
C LEU A 67 -0.86 -10.53 -4.67
N SER A 68 -1.63 -9.51 -5.07
CA SER A 68 -1.80 -9.18 -6.49
C SER A 68 -0.50 -8.65 -7.10
N ALA A 69 0.29 -7.87 -6.36
CA ALA A 69 1.61 -7.41 -6.78
C ALA A 69 2.59 -8.58 -6.96
N GLN A 70 2.59 -9.53 -6.02
CA GLN A 70 3.42 -10.74 -6.10
C GLN A 70 3.10 -11.58 -7.35
N ARG A 71 1.81 -11.69 -7.72
CA ARG A 71 1.40 -12.40 -8.94
C ARG A 71 1.92 -11.75 -10.23
N HIS A 72 2.13 -10.44 -10.23
CA HIS A 72 2.59 -9.67 -11.39
C HIS A 72 4.08 -9.28 -11.30
N SER A 73 4.82 -9.83 -10.33
CA SER A 73 6.24 -9.52 -10.07
C SER A 73 6.52 -8.02 -9.88
N VAL A 74 5.54 -7.28 -9.32
CA VAL A 74 5.66 -5.85 -9.06
C VAL A 74 6.27 -5.63 -7.66
N PRO A 75 7.35 -4.84 -7.53
CA PRO A 75 7.96 -4.57 -6.23
C PRO A 75 7.03 -3.72 -5.34
N VAL A 76 6.89 -4.16 -4.09
CA VAL A 76 6.10 -3.49 -3.05
C VAL A 76 7.05 -2.76 -2.10
N TYR A 77 6.79 -1.47 -1.88
CA TYR A 77 7.53 -0.62 -0.96
C TYR A 77 6.63 -0.22 0.22
N ILE A 78 7.09 -0.46 1.44
CA ILE A 78 6.36 -0.09 2.66
C ILE A 78 6.95 1.21 3.19
N LEU A 79 6.10 2.23 3.32
CA LEU A 79 6.46 3.52 3.86
C LEU A 79 6.15 3.56 5.36
N ALA A 80 7.18 3.46 6.18
CA ALA A 80 7.08 3.59 7.63
C ALA A 80 8.19 4.52 8.15
N ALA A 81 7.86 5.31 9.17
CA ALA A 81 8.84 6.11 9.90
C ALA A 81 9.49 5.28 11.01
N PHE A 82 10.71 5.63 11.44
CA PHE A 82 11.46 4.86 12.43
C PHE A 82 10.74 4.67 13.77
N TYR A 83 9.90 5.62 14.19
CA TYR A 83 9.13 5.48 15.44
C TYR A 83 8.00 4.44 15.36
N LYS A 84 7.66 3.96 14.16
CA LYS A 84 6.65 2.91 13.93
C LYS A 84 7.24 1.50 14.04
N ILE A 85 8.54 1.38 14.32
CA ILE A 85 9.19 0.10 14.58
C ILE A 85 8.79 -0.33 15.99
N THR A 86 8.02 -1.41 16.09
CA THR A 86 7.50 -1.91 17.35
C THR A 86 8.40 -3.01 17.90
N PRO A 87 8.79 -2.99 19.19
CA PRO A 87 9.60 -4.04 19.80
C PRO A 87 8.79 -5.30 20.18
N PHE A 88 7.47 -5.27 19.99
CA PHE A 88 6.57 -6.37 20.29
C PHE A 88 6.23 -7.14 19.03
N PHE A 89 6.30 -8.47 19.12
CA PHE A 89 5.73 -9.36 18.13
C PHE A 89 4.22 -9.42 18.36
N VAL A 90 3.42 -9.02 17.38
CA VAL A 90 1.99 -9.31 17.40
C VAL A 90 1.84 -10.67 16.73
N PRO A 91 1.59 -11.76 17.48
CA PRO A 91 1.22 -13.01 16.86
C PRO A 91 -0.05 -12.80 16.04
N ASP A 92 -0.11 -13.45 14.88
CA ASP A 92 -1.23 -13.39 13.95
C ASP A 92 -2.56 -13.58 14.71
N PRO A 93 -3.57 -12.69 14.58
CA PRO A 93 -4.87 -12.87 15.23
C PRO A 93 -5.64 -14.11 14.74
N MET A 94 -5.10 -14.85 13.78
CA MET A 94 -5.64 -16.11 13.26
C MET A 94 -5.02 -17.36 13.92
N MET A 95 -4.34 -17.21 15.07
CA MET A 95 -3.95 -18.30 15.98
C MET A 95 -4.72 -18.25 17.29
#